data_AF-K1YZD2-F1
#
_entry.id   AF-K1YZD2-F1
#
_cell.length_a   1.000
_cell.length_b   1.000
_cell.length_c   1.000
_cell.angle_alpha   90.00
_cell.angle_beta   90.00
_cell.angle_gamma   90.00
#
_symmetry.space_group_name_H-M   'P 1'
#
loop_
_entity.id
_entity.type
_entity.pdbx_description
1 polymer ?
#
loop_
_entity_poly.entity_id
_entity_poly.type
_entity_poly.pdbx_seq_one_letter_code
_entity_poly.pdbx_strand_id
1 'polypeptide(L)'
;MKDTITAVRAMEILDSRGNPTVRVFVELSDSTKSSASVPSGASTGENEAIELRDGDKGRYLGKGVLKAVANVNTLIGPAVLGMSASGQVAVDHRMIELDGTDNKSKLGANAILGVSMAVAR
;
A
#
# COMPACT_ATOMS: atom_id res chain seq x y z
N MET A 1 -6.97 17.41 -16.69
CA MET A 1 -7.27 17.07 -15.29
C MET A 1 -6.03 17.39 -14.48
N LYS A 2 -6.15 18.10 -13.35
CA LYS A 2 -4.97 18.57 -12.59
C LYS A 2 -4.53 17.55 -11.52
N ASP A 3 -5.34 16.55 -11.22
CA ASP A 3 -5.20 15.63 -10.10
C ASP A 3 -5.06 14.15 -10.53
N THR A 4 -4.59 13.90 -11.76
CA THR A 4 -4.42 12.53 -12.26
C THR A 4 -3.18 11.89 -11.65
N ILE A 5 -3.28 10.66 -11.15
CA ILE A 5 -2.15 9.90 -10.60
C ILE A 5 -1.16 9.57 -11.73
N THR A 6 0.09 10.03 -11.60
CA THR A 6 1.16 9.83 -12.60
C THR A 6 2.26 8.91 -12.11
N ALA A 7 2.45 8.76 -10.80
CA ALA A 7 3.37 7.79 -10.24
C ALA A 7 2.90 7.27 -8.88
N VAL A 8 3.17 6.00 -8.63
CA VAL A 8 3.04 5.35 -7.32
C VAL A 8 4.31 4.55 -7.06
N ARG A 9 4.93 4.74 -5.90
CA ARG A 9 6.13 4.00 -5.50
C ARG A 9 6.06 3.64 -4.02
N ALA A 10 6.67 2.53 -3.63
CA ALA A 10 6.78 2.12 -2.24
C ALA A 10 8.21 1.74 -1.85
N MET A 11 8.48 1.86 -0.56
CA MET A 11 9.69 1.35 0.07
C MET A 11 9.43 0.80 1.46
N GLU A 12 10.32 -0.07 1.91
CA GLU A 12 10.37 -0.55 3.29
C GLU A 12 11.04 0.51 4.18
N ILE A 13 10.38 0.85 5.29
CA ILE A 13 10.89 1.73 6.35
C ILE A 13 10.74 1.03 7.71
N LEU A 14 11.16 1.67 8.80
CA LEU A 14 10.94 1.16 10.16
C LEU A 14 9.83 1.93 10.87
N ASP A 15 9.00 1.20 11.63
CA ASP A 15 8.02 1.75 12.55
C ASP A 15 8.66 2.19 13.89
N SER A 16 7.84 2.73 14.80
CA SER A 16 8.29 3.19 16.13
C SER A 16 8.84 2.08 17.04
N ARG A 17 8.62 0.81 16.71
CA ARG A 17 9.13 -0.37 17.42
C ARG A 17 10.33 -1.00 16.70
N GLY A 18 10.83 -0.37 15.64
CA GLY A 18 11.93 -0.88 14.82
C GLY A 18 11.57 -2.08 13.95
N ASN A 19 10.28 -2.37 13.71
CA ASN A 19 9.88 -3.41 12.76
C ASN A 19 9.67 -2.79 11.36
N PRO A 20 9.90 -3.57 10.29
CA PRO A 20 9.62 -3.09 8.94
C PRO A 20 8.14 -2.70 8.74
N THR A 21 7.90 -1.65 7.97
CA THR A 21 6.58 -1.28 7.46
C THR A 21 6.69 -0.59 6.10
N VAL A 22 5.56 -0.41 5.41
CA VAL A 22 5.50 0.16 4.06
C VAL A 22 5.29 1.66 4.13
N ARG A 23 6.08 2.41 3.34
CA ARG A 23 5.79 3.78 2.95
C ARG A 23 5.48 3.84 1.46
N VAL A 24 4.39 4.51 1.10
CA VAL A 24 3.97 4.75 -0.27
C VAL A 24 4.08 6.24 -0.60
N PHE A 25 4.51 6.53 -1.82
CA PHE A 25 4.62 7.86 -2.41
C PHE A 25 3.71 7.92 -3.65
N VAL A 26 3.03 9.05 -3.82
CA VAL A 26 2.18 9.35 -4.97
C VAL A 26 2.61 10.69 -5.58
N GLU A 27 2.57 10.77 -6.90
CA GLU A 27 2.73 12.01 -7.66
C GLU A 27 1.53 12.20 -8.59
N LEU A 28 1.04 13.44 -8.68
CA LEU A 28 -0.07 13.82 -9.54
C LEU A 28 0.41 14.63 -10.76
N SER A 29 -0.48 14.81 -11.73
CA SER A 29 -0.22 15.54 -12.97
C SER A 29 0.12 17.03 -12.79
N ASP A 30 -0.27 17.64 -11.66
CA ASP A 30 0.09 19.01 -11.29
C ASP A 30 1.38 19.10 -10.45
N SER A 31 2.14 18.00 -10.36
CA SER A 31 3.36 17.86 -9.55
C SER A 31 3.14 17.81 -8.03
N THR A 32 1.89 17.73 -7.56
CA THR A 32 1.60 17.43 -6.15
C THR A 32 2.21 16.09 -5.78
N LYS A 33 2.91 16.05 -4.65
CA LYS A 33 3.58 14.86 -4.11
C LYS A 33 3.12 14.61 -2.69
N SER A 34 2.74 13.38 -2.42
CA SER A 34 2.24 12.97 -1.11
C SER A 34 2.84 11.62 -0.73
N SER A 35 2.75 11.30 0.56
CA SER A 35 3.18 10.00 1.06
C SER A 35 2.41 9.59 2.31
N ALA A 36 2.32 8.28 2.51
CA ALA A 36 1.75 7.67 3.70
C ALA A 36 2.62 6.52 4.19
N SER A 37 2.76 6.40 5.50
CA SER A 37 3.41 5.26 6.16
C SER A 37 2.35 4.49 6.92
N VAL A 38 2.31 3.18 6.75
CA VAL A 38 1.26 2.35 7.35
C VAL A 38 1.69 1.90 8.76
N PRO A 39 0.85 2.05 9.79
CA PRO A 39 1.16 1.49 11.10
C PRO A 39 1.18 -0.04 11.03
N SER A 40 2.11 -0.66 11.76
CA SER A 40 2.15 -2.11 11.90
C SER A 40 1.28 -2.58 13.07
N GLY A 41 0.51 -3.64 12.86
CA GLY A 41 -0.34 -4.24 13.88
C GLY A 41 -0.25 -5.76 13.83
N ALA A 42 -0.28 -6.42 14.98
CA ALA A 42 -0.51 -7.85 15.00
C ALA A 42 -2.02 -8.06 14.87
N SER A 43 -2.48 -8.33 13.65
CA SER A 43 -3.86 -8.76 13.43
C SER A 43 -4.06 -10.13 14.10
N THR A 44 -4.99 -10.21 15.05
CA THR A 44 -5.29 -11.46 15.78
C THR A 44 -6.70 -11.99 15.46
N GLY A 45 -7.49 -11.26 14.68
CA GLY A 45 -8.81 -11.69 14.25
C GLY A 45 -8.77 -12.45 12.94
N GLU A 46 -9.47 -13.58 12.87
CA GLU A 46 -9.52 -14.45 11.67
C GLU A 46 -10.21 -13.77 10.46
N ASN A 47 -11.01 -12.73 10.71
CA ASN A 47 -11.76 -11.96 9.70
C ASN A 47 -11.17 -10.56 9.45
N GLU A 48 -10.02 -10.24 10.01
CA GLU A 48 -9.38 -8.93 9.82
C GLU A 48 -8.62 -8.86 8.50
N ALA A 49 -8.40 -7.63 8.03
CA ALA A 49 -7.56 -7.38 6.88
C ALA A 49 -6.10 -7.79 7.17
N ILE A 50 -5.50 -8.59 6.29
CA ILE A 50 -4.22 -9.23 6.55
C ILE A 50 -3.06 -8.33 6.11
N GLU A 51 -2.21 -7.98 7.07
CA GLU A 51 -0.91 -7.37 6.78
C GLU A 51 0.03 -8.40 6.11
N LEU A 52 0.56 -8.07 4.92
CA LEU A 52 1.48 -8.96 4.22
C LEU A 52 2.91 -8.80 4.73
N ARG A 53 3.47 -9.89 5.25
CA ARG A 53 4.85 -10.02 5.74
C ARG A 53 5.65 -10.99 4.89
N ASP A 54 6.97 -10.84 4.89
CA ASP A 54 7.88 -11.64 4.09
C ASP A 54 7.97 -13.08 4.61
N GLY A 55 7.99 -13.27 5.93
CA GLY A 55 8.16 -14.58 6.58
C GLY A 55 9.62 -15.09 6.57
N ASP A 56 10.55 -14.34 5.99
CA ASP A 56 11.98 -14.66 5.98
C ASP A 56 12.61 -14.42 7.36
N LYS A 57 12.87 -15.49 8.12
CA LYS A 57 13.49 -15.41 9.45
C LYS A 57 14.88 -14.79 9.45
N GLY A 58 15.59 -14.79 8.32
CA GLY A 58 16.89 -14.14 8.17
C GLY A 58 16.81 -12.60 8.11
N ARG A 59 15.62 -12.04 7.86
CA ARG A 59 15.38 -10.59 7.81
C ARG A 59 14.31 -10.18 8.83
N TYR A 60 14.70 -9.38 9.82
CA TYR A 60 13.79 -8.86 10.85
C TYR A 60 12.93 -9.95 11.50
N LEU A 61 13.47 -11.16 11.69
CA LEU A 61 12.76 -12.31 12.26
C LEU A 61 11.46 -12.66 11.52
N GLY A 62 11.41 -12.49 10.20
CA GLY A 62 10.23 -12.75 9.37
C GLY A 62 9.30 -11.56 9.17
N LYS A 63 9.58 -10.42 9.82
CA LYS A 63 8.73 -9.23 9.80
C LYS A 63 8.99 -8.27 8.63
N GLY A 64 9.87 -8.63 7.70
CA GLY A 64 10.05 -7.86 6.46
C GLY A 64 8.73 -7.63 5.70
N VAL A 65 8.68 -6.60 4.87
CA VAL A 65 7.50 -6.22 4.07
C VAL A 65 7.83 -6.03 2.58
N LEU A 66 8.93 -6.60 2.09
CA LEU A 66 9.33 -6.46 0.69
C LEU A 66 8.28 -7.01 -0.28
N LYS A 67 7.53 -8.05 0.09
CA LYS A 67 6.39 -8.55 -0.71
C LYS A 67 5.31 -7.48 -0.89
N ALA A 68 4.93 -6.79 0.19
CA ALA A 68 3.95 -5.70 0.13
C ALA A 68 4.48 -4.52 -0.69
N VAL A 69 5.75 -4.15 -0.52
CA VAL A 69 6.41 -3.12 -1.33
C VAL A 69 6.40 -3.49 -2.82
N ALA A 70 6.72 -4.74 -3.15
CA ALA A 70 6.68 -5.23 -4.51
C ALA A 70 5.26 -5.14 -5.10
N ASN A 71 4.23 -5.57 -4.36
CA ASN A 71 2.84 -5.47 -4.78
C ASN A 71 2.41 -4.03 -5.08
N VAL A 72 2.85 -3.04 -4.29
CA VAL A 72 2.59 -1.63 -4.62
C VAL A 72 3.25 -1.24 -5.94
N ASN A 73 4.53 -1.56 -6.11
CA ASN A 73 5.32 -1.11 -7.26
C ASN A 73 4.94 -1.79 -8.57
N THR A 74 4.55 -3.08 -8.54
CA THR A 74 4.38 -3.89 -9.75
C THR A 74 2.92 -4.20 -10.09
N LEU A 75 2.00 -4.11 -9.12
CA LEU A 75 0.58 -4.45 -9.32
C LEU A 75 -0.33 -3.25 -9.07
N ILE A 76 -0.32 -2.69 -7.85
CA ILE A 76 -1.26 -1.63 -7.47
C ILE A 76 -0.97 -0.34 -8.23
N GLY A 77 0.28 0.10 -8.25
CA GLY A 77 0.70 1.33 -8.93
C GLY A 77 0.21 1.36 -10.38
N PRO A 78 0.60 0.40 -11.23
CA PRO A 78 0.11 0.33 -12.61
C PRO A 78 -1.42 0.30 -12.74
N ALA A 79 -2.13 -0.31 -11.79
CA ALA A 79 -3.59 -0.44 -11.84
C ALA A 79 -4.35 0.86 -11.53
N VAL A 80 -3.71 1.83 -10.86
CA VAL A 80 -4.31 3.12 -10.47
C VAL A 80 -3.74 4.33 -11.23
N LEU A 81 -2.69 4.15 -12.04
CA LEU A 81 -2.19 5.20 -12.92
C LEU A 81 -3.29 5.72 -13.85
N GLY A 82 -3.35 7.04 -14.03
CA GLY A 82 -4.37 7.67 -14.86
C GLY A 82 -5.72 7.92 -14.17
N MET A 83 -5.94 7.39 -12.97
CA MET A 83 -7.14 7.69 -12.17
C MET A 83 -7.03 9.10 -11.56
N SER A 84 -8.18 9.75 -11.32
CA SER A 84 -8.24 11.01 -10.57
C SER A 84 -8.12 10.74 -9.07
N ALA A 85 -7.21 11.45 -8.40
CA ALA A 85 -7.02 11.36 -6.96
C ALA A 85 -8.25 11.82 -6.16
N SER A 86 -9.07 12.74 -6.72
CA SER A 86 -10.35 13.13 -6.12
C SER A 86 -11.37 11.99 -6.08
N GLY A 87 -11.19 10.96 -6.91
CA GLY A 87 -12.05 9.78 -7.00
C GLY A 87 -11.69 8.70 -5.96
N GLN A 88 -11.53 9.06 -4.69
CA GLN A 88 -11.03 8.17 -3.63
C GLN A 88 -11.74 6.80 -3.61
N VAL A 89 -13.08 6.81 -3.61
CA VAL A 89 -13.90 5.58 -3.62
C VAL A 89 -13.58 4.69 -4.82
N ALA A 90 -13.39 5.27 -6.00
CA ALA A 90 -13.04 4.50 -7.20
C ALA A 90 -11.63 3.90 -7.11
N VAL A 91 -10.66 4.66 -6.59
CA VAL A 91 -9.28 4.17 -6.36
C VAL A 91 -9.29 3.01 -5.36
N ASP A 92 -10.01 3.14 -4.25
CA ASP A 92 -10.10 2.10 -3.23
C ASP A 92 -10.80 0.83 -3.76
N HIS A 93 -11.93 0.98 -4.47
CA HIS A 93 -12.59 -0.16 -5.11
C HIS A 93 -11.69 -0.85 -6.14
N ARG A 94 -10.96 -0.08 -6.96
CA ARG A 94 -10.03 -0.64 -7.93
C ARG A 94 -8.97 -1.53 -7.27
N MET A 95 -8.46 -1.14 -6.11
CA MET A 95 -7.48 -1.94 -5.36
C MET A 95 -8.10 -3.16 -4.68
N ILE A 96 -9.32 -3.04 -4.15
CA ILE A 96 -10.08 -4.15 -3.56
C ILE A 96 -10.38 -5.22 -4.62
N GLU A 97 -10.85 -4.81 -5.79
CA GLU A 97 -11.10 -5.72 -6.92
C GLU A 97 -9.83 -6.39 -7.43
N LEU A 98 -8.71 -5.64 -7.50
CA LEU A 98 -7.42 -6.17 -7.92
C LEU A 98 -6.88 -7.27 -6.97
N ASP A 99 -7.11 -7.08 -5.67
CA ASP A 99 -6.80 -8.09 -4.66
C ASP A 99 -7.69 -9.31 -4.81
N GLY A 100 -9.01 -9.11 -4.88
CA GLY A 100 -9.98 -10.18 -5.10
C GLY A 100 -10.18 -11.11 -3.91
N THR A 101 -9.64 -10.79 -2.73
CA THR A 101 -9.89 -11.53 -1.48
C THR A 101 -10.62 -10.64 -0.47
N ASP A 102 -11.51 -11.22 0.33
CA ASP A 102 -12.30 -10.47 1.32
C ASP A 102 -11.42 -9.77 2.36
N ASN A 103 -10.29 -10.38 2.69
CA ASN A 103 -9.38 -9.95 3.74
C ASN A 103 -8.08 -9.31 3.23
N LYS A 104 -7.98 -8.97 1.94
CA LYS A 104 -6.82 -8.26 1.36
C LYS A 104 -5.50 -9.06 1.46
N SER A 105 -5.59 -10.38 1.50
CA SER A 105 -4.44 -11.26 1.77
C SER A 105 -3.50 -11.43 0.57
N LYS A 106 -3.97 -11.17 -0.66
CA LYS A 106 -3.16 -11.35 -1.87
C LYS A 106 -2.17 -10.21 -2.07
N LEU A 107 -2.65 -8.96 -1.98
CA LEU A 107 -1.83 -7.76 -2.14
C LEU A 107 -1.25 -7.28 -0.80
N GLY A 108 -1.95 -7.57 0.30
CA GLY A 108 -1.64 -7.07 1.64
C GLY A 108 -2.43 -5.81 1.97
N ALA A 109 -3.12 -5.84 3.11
CA ALA A 109 -3.87 -4.70 3.62
C ALA A 109 -2.97 -3.46 3.83
N ASN A 110 -1.71 -3.67 4.21
CA ASN A 110 -0.70 -2.63 4.33
C ASN A 110 -0.31 -2.00 2.97
N ALA A 111 -0.28 -2.77 1.89
CA ALA A 111 -0.04 -2.23 0.56
C ALA A 111 -1.22 -1.35 0.09
N ILE A 112 -2.44 -1.87 0.23
CA ILE A 112 -3.67 -1.19 -0.18
C ILE A 112 -3.89 0.10 0.62
N LEU A 113 -3.80 0.03 1.95
CA LEU A 113 -3.99 1.18 2.81
C LEU A 113 -2.92 2.26 2.58
N GLY A 114 -1.68 1.84 2.30
CA GLY A 114 -0.59 2.77 2.00
C GLY A 114 -0.87 3.62 0.76
N VAL A 115 -1.33 2.99 -0.33
CA VAL A 115 -1.72 3.70 -1.55
C VAL A 115 -2.96 4.56 -1.32
N SER A 116 -3.99 4.01 -0.69
CA SER A 116 -5.24 4.72 -0.36
C SER A 116 -4.98 6.04 0.40
N MET A 117 -4.18 5.97 1.47
CA MET A 117 -3.84 7.14 2.28
C MET A 117 -2.90 8.12 1.58
N ALA A 118 -2.01 7.65 0.71
CA ALA A 118 -1.13 8.53 -0.04
C ALA A 118 -1.92 9.32 -1.09
N VAL A 119 -2.86 8.67 -1.79
CA VAL A 119 -3.73 9.35 -2.77
C VAL A 119 -4.59 10.44 -2.13
N ALA A 120 -5.06 10.23 -0.90
CA ALA A 120 -5.94 11.18 -0.19
C ALA A 120 -5.25 12.43 0.40
N ARG A 121 -3.91 12.44 0.47
CA ARG A 121 -3.11 13.50 1.14
C ARG A 121 -2.64 14.56 0.16
#